data_AF-A0A836SAH4-F1
#
_entry.id   AF-A0A836SAH4-F1
#
_cell.length_a   1.000
_cell.length_b   1.000
_cell.length_c   1.000
_cell.angle_alpha   90.00
_cell.angle_beta   90.00
_cell.angle_gamma   90.00
#
_symmetry.space_group_name_H-M   'P 1'
#
loop_
_entity.id
_entity.type
_entity.pdbx_description
1 polymer ?
#
loop_
_entity_poly.entity_id
_entity_poly.type
_entity_poly.pdbx_seq_one_letter_code
_entity_poly.pdbx_strand_id
1 'polypeptide(L)'
;MKPIQGVIMLLLCLLTEAAFAAEPIGYYTLTKGTSSEMCVAYVRNLNSLIEEWSYMSCDRRINSEFIDFSKPTWQNIDKREYIKLVKQIIRLFDNYNSSNATENQLEWWLKGPLSLYSIRVDIDNDKSVDRVIRYNLHSCGASHLYASPIMIVDDQMKYLDVEASRHLLQNPFGDNKDLAGNWLYAMYDVFLYKGQVYFDKWSDHFSQKYYLHVFKTEKGTTQEVCTLKFEFYPGEEKR
;
A
#
# COMPACT_ATOMS: atom_id res chain seq x y z
N MET A 1 8.70 -16.07 61.47
CA MET A 1 7.46 -15.64 60.76
C MET A 1 7.84 -15.36 59.33
N LYS A 2 7.14 -16.03 58.41
CA LYS A 2 7.76 -16.72 57.28
C LYS A 2 7.84 -15.87 56.00
N PRO A 3 9.01 -15.79 55.33
CA PRO A 3 9.25 -15.06 54.06
C PRO A 3 8.58 -15.69 52.82
N ILE A 4 7.54 -16.50 53.04
CA ILE A 4 6.89 -17.32 52.00
C ILE A 4 5.86 -16.50 51.19
N GLN A 5 5.30 -15.43 51.76
CA GLN A 5 4.32 -14.58 51.06
C GLN A 5 4.97 -13.70 49.97
N GLY A 6 6.24 -13.30 50.11
CA GLY A 6 6.93 -12.49 49.11
C GLY A 6 7.28 -13.26 47.83
N VAL A 7 7.61 -14.55 47.97
CA VAL A 7 7.98 -15.42 46.83
C VAL A 7 6.78 -15.76 45.95
N ILE A 8 5.59 -15.94 46.55
CA ILE A 8 4.35 -16.23 45.81
C ILE A 8 3.90 -15.02 45.00
N MET A 9 4.04 -13.80 45.53
CA MET A 9 3.66 -12.57 44.83
C MET A 9 4.61 -12.25 43.65
N LEU A 10 5.91 -12.58 43.78
CA LEU A 10 6.88 -12.45 42.68
C LEU A 10 6.63 -13.48 41.56
N LEU A 11 6.24 -14.72 41.91
CA LEU A 11 5.88 -15.74 40.92
C LEU A 11 4.61 -15.40 40.15
N LEU A 12 3.63 -14.75 40.80
CA LEU A 12 2.39 -14.31 40.14
C LEU A 12 2.62 -13.13 39.17
N CYS A 13 3.57 -12.24 39.44
CA CYS A 13 3.95 -11.19 38.48
C CYS A 13 4.77 -11.71 37.29
N LEU A 14 5.56 -12.78 37.47
CA LEU A 14 6.32 -13.41 36.39
C LEU A 14 5.46 -14.30 35.47
N LEU A 15 4.24 -14.67 35.90
CA LEU A 15 3.30 -15.47 35.11
C LEU A 15 2.31 -14.63 34.29
N THR A 16 2.28 -13.30 34.46
CA THR A 16 1.41 -12.40 33.67
C THR A 16 2.07 -11.87 32.39
N GLU A 17 3.34 -12.20 32.14
CA GLU A 17 4.06 -11.86 30.90
C GLU A 17 4.12 -13.03 29.90
N ALA A 18 3.20 -14.00 30.01
CA ALA A 18 2.82 -14.77 28.83
C ALA A 18 2.09 -13.81 27.89
N ALA A 19 2.87 -13.00 27.16
CA ALA A 19 2.40 -12.18 26.07
C ALA A 19 1.52 -13.10 25.22
N PHE A 20 0.24 -12.74 25.11
CA PHE A 20 -0.65 -13.27 24.09
C PHE A 20 -0.06 -12.83 22.74
N ALA A 21 1.01 -13.50 22.30
CA ALA A 21 1.44 -13.44 20.92
C ALA A 21 0.30 -14.10 20.15
N ALA A 22 -0.54 -13.28 19.52
CA ALA A 22 -1.56 -13.77 18.61
C ALA A 22 -0.85 -14.69 17.61
N GLU A 23 -1.29 -15.95 17.53
CA GLU A 23 -0.73 -16.87 16.55
C GLU A 23 -0.97 -16.27 15.15
N PRO A 24 0.01 -16.35 14.24
CA PRO A 24 -0.17 -15.85 12.88
C PRO A 24 -1.36 -16.58 12.26
N ILE A 25 -2.25 -15.84 11.61
CA ILE A 25 -3.49 -16.39 11.02
C ILE A 25 -3.27 -17.03 9.64
N GLY A 26 -2.08 -16.85 9.06
CA GLY A 26 -1.75 -17.34 7.73
C GLY A 26 -0.33 -17.03 7.32
N TYR A 27 -0.05 -17.20 6.04
CA TYR A 27 1.26 -17.02 5.42
C TYR A 27 1.13 -16.62 3.95
N TYR A 28 2.14 -15.93 3.44
CA TYR A 28 2.31 -15.66 2.01
C TYR A 28 3.16 -16.74 1.34
N THR A 29 2.72 -17.15 0.16
CA THR A 29 3.49 -17.97 -0.79
C THR A 29 3.76 -17.21 -2.07
N LEU A 30 4.92 -17.48 -2.68
CA LEU A 30 5.32 -16.87 -3.94
C LEU A 30 4.80 -17.74 -5.09
N THR A 31 3.88 -17.22 -5.90
CA THR A 31 3.29 -17.93 -7.05
C THR A 31 3.99 -17.59 -8.37
N LYS A 32 4.66 -16.44 -8.44
CA LYS A 32 5.51 -16.01 -9.56
C LYS A 32 6.76 -15.29 -9.03
N GLY A 33 7.90 -15.45 -9.72
CA GLY A 33 9.14 -14.72 -9.41
C GLY A 33 10.08 -15.44 -8.44
N THR A 34 10.03 -16.77 -8.36
CA THR A 34 10.84 -17.60 -7.42
C THR A 34 12.35 -17.51 -7.62
N SER A 35 12.81 -17.07 -8.80
CA SER A 35 14.23 -16.80 -9.09
C SER A 35 14.67 -15.37 -8.75
N SER A 36 13.74 -14.47 -8.40
CA SER A 36 14.04 -13.09 -8.03
C SER A 36 14.42 -13.01 -6.55
N GLU A 37 15.66 -12.58 -6.28
CA GLU A 37 16.17 -12.39 -4.92
C GLU A 37 15.26 -11.45 -4.11
N MET A 38 14.85 -10.32 -4.71
CA MET A 38 13.94 -9.36 -4.09
C MET A 38 12.62 -10.01 -3.68
N CYS A 39 12.01 -10.80 -4.56
CA CYS A 39 10.71 -11.42 -4.30
C CYS A 39 10.78 -12.46 -3.18
N VAL A 40 11.86 -13.25 -3.15
CA VAL A 40 12.13 -14.22 -2.07
C VAL A 40 12.39 -13.50 -0.74
N ALA A 41 13.11 -12.38 -0.76
CA ALA A 41 13.32 -11.56 0.43
C ALA A 41 12.02 -10.91 0.90
N TYR A 42 11.17 -10.45 -0.03
CA TYR A 42 9.93 -9.73 0.29
C TYR A 42 8.89 -10.64 0.92
N VAL A 43 8.70 -11.86 0.39
CA VAL A 43 7.78 -12.84 1.02
C VAL A 43 8.25 -13.23 2.42
N ARG A 44 9.56 -13.34 2.66
CA ARG A 44 10.12 -13.58 4.00
C ARG A 44 9.87 -12.40 4.94
N ASN A 45 10.05 -11.17 4.46
CA ASN A 45 9.74 -9.97 5.22
C ASN A 45 8.27 -9.95 5.64
N LEU A 46 7.33 -10.15 4.69
CA LEU A 46 5.91 -10.16 4.98
C LEU A 46 5.54 -11.25 6.00
N ASN A 47 6.05 -12.46 5.81
CA ASN A 47 5.83 -13.59 6.73
C ASN A 47 6.40 -13.37 8.14
N SER A 48 7.36 -12.47 8.31
CA SER A 48 7.91 -12.15 9.63
C SER A 48 7.06 -11.15 10.44
N LEU A 49 6.00 -10.59 9.84
CA LEU A 49 5.18 -9.52 10.41
C LEU A 49 3.67 -9.84 10.38
N ILE A 50 3.29 -11.09 10.12
CA ILE A 50 1.88 -11.47 10.01
C ILE A 50 1.24 -11.40 11.39
N GLU A 51 0.29 -10.49 11.50
CA GLU A 51 -0.60 -10.32 12.64
C GLU A 51 -2.05 -10.39 12.13
N GLU A 52 -2.99 -10.75 13.00
CA GLU A 52 -4.41 -11.00 12.68
C GLU A 52 -5.08 -9.87 11.85
N TRP A 53 -4.65 -8.62 12.04
CA TRP A 53 -5.29 -7.44 11.43
C TRP A 53 -4.48 -6.79 10.30
N SER A 54 -3.30 -7.32 9.95
CA SER A 54 -2.32 -6.64 9.09
C SER A 54 -2.11 -7.28 7.71
N TYR A 55 -2.64 -8.48 7.47
CA TYR A 55 -2.37 -9.26 6.25
C TYR A 55 -2.93 -8.66 4.94
N MET A 56 -3.74 -7.61 4.99
CA MET A 56 -4.21 -6.87 3.81
C MET A 56 -4.14 -5.35 4.02
N SER A 57 -3.05 -4.84 4.59
CA SER A 57 -2.90 -3.41 4.84
C SER A 57 -2.61 -2.59 3.56
N CYS A 58 -2.98 -1.30 3.60
CA CYS A 58 -2.51 -0.34 2.58
C CYS A 58 -1.00 -0.11 2.70
N ASP A 59 -0.49 -0.04 3.93
CA ASP A 59 0.93 0.12 4.22
C ASP A 59 1.49 -1.20 4.74
N ARG A 60 2.35 -1.86 3.96
CA ARG A 60 3.07 -3.07 4.37
C ARG A 60 4.30 -2.67 5.18
N ARG A 61 4.44 -3.27 6.36
CA ARG A 61 5.60 -3.03 7.24
C ARG A 61 6.84 -3.74 6.69
N ILE A 62 7.99 -3.17 6.99
CA ILE A 62 9.30 -3.81 6.78
C ILE A 62 9.86 -4.16 8.15
N ASN A 63 10.30 -5.40 8.30
CA ASN A 63 10.97 -5.88 9.50
C ASN A 63 12.40 -5.34 9.48
N SER A 64 12.83 -4.72 10.58
CA SER A 64 14.15 -4.11 10.73
C SER A 64 15.32 -5.07 10.56
N GLU A 65 15.10 -6.38 10.67
CA GLU A 65 16.12 -7.40 10.40
C GLU A 65 16.47 -7.51 8.90
N PHE A 66 15.58 -7.10 8.00
CA PHE A 66 15.84 -7.13 6.57
C PHE A 66 16.43 -5.80 6.08
N ILE A 67 17.72 -5.61 6.36
CA ILE A 67 18.46 -4.36 6.12
C ILE A 67 18.51 -3.88 4.66
N ASP A 68 18.28 -4.77 3.69
CA ASP A 68 18.24 -4.43 2.27
C ASP A 68 16.92 -3.74 1.88
N PHE A 69 15.88 -3.83 2.71
CA PHE A 69 14.63 -3.13 2.49
C PHE A 69 14.60 -1.76 3.18
N SER A 70 13.91 -0.82 2.55
CA SER A 70 13.53 0.43 3.19
C SER A 70 12.18 0.93 2.69
N LYS A 71 11.61 1.90 3.40
CA LYS A 71 10.38 2.58 3.01
C LYS A 71 10.63 4.07 2.81
N PRO A 72 10.09 4.68 1.75
CA PRO A 72 10.07 6.13 1.67
C PRO A 72 9.12 6.66 2.76
N THR A 73 9.46 7.81 3.35
CA THR A 73 8.62 8.44 4.36
C THR A 73 7.58 9.35 3.71
N TRP A 74 6.33 8.91 3.73
CA TRP A 74 5.19 9.71 3.25
C TRP A 74 4.98 10.94 4.12
N GLN A 75 5.05 12.13 3.51
CA GLN A 75 4.69 13.38 4.14
C GLN A 75 3.20 13.66 3.91
N ASN A 76 2.42 13.81 4.98
CA ASN A 76 1.05 14.29 4.85
C ASN A 76 1.05 15.75 4.39
N ILE A 77 0.21 16.09 3.40
CA ILE A 77 0.08 17.46 2.89
C ILE A 77 -1.37 17.91 2.94
N ASP A 78 -1.59 19.20 3.25
CA ASP A 78 -2.94 19.76 3.25
C ASP A 78 -3.45 19.89 1.80
N LYS A 79 -4.43 19.06 1.46
CA LYS A 79 -5.09 19.09 0.16
C LYS A 79 -5.71 20.46 -0.21
N ARG A 80 -6.01 21.32 0.77
CA ARG A 80 -6.53 22.68 0.52
C ARG A 80 -5.48 23.61 -0.07
N GLU A 81 -4.21 23.45 0.30
CA GLU A 81 -3.09 24.20 -0.28
C GLU A 81 -2.91 23.87 -1.77
N TYR A 82 -3.23 22.64 -2.16
CA TYR A 82 -3.03 22.10 -3.52
C TYR A 82 -4.34 21.86 -4.26
N ILE A 83 -5.35 22.72 -4.04
CA ILE A 83 -6.72 22.52 -4.55
C ILE A 83 -6.79 22.30 -6.08
N LYS A 84 -5.92 22.96 -6.86
CA LYS A 84 -5.85 22.79 -8.31
C LYS A 84 -5.38 21.40 -8.72
N LEU A 85 -4.38 20.86 -8.03
CA LEU A 85 -3.89 19.50 -8.24
C LEU A 85 -4.95 18.49 -7.81
N VAL A 86 -5.55 18.67 -6.64
CA VAL A 86 -6.57 17.74 -6.14
C VAL A 86 -7.79 17.67 -7.05
N LYS A 87 -8.20 18.80 -7.64
CA LYS A 87 -9.24 18.80 -8.69
C LYS A 87 -8.85 17.99 -9.93
N GLN A 88 -7.56 17.97 -10.31
CA GLN A 88 -7.08 17.11 -11.40
C GLN A 88 -7.13 15.62 -10.99
N ILE A 89 -6.71 15.29 -9.77
CA ILE A 89 -6.77 13.93 -9.23
C ILE A 89 -8.22 13.42 -9.21
N ILE A 90 -9.14 14.20 -8.63
CA ILE A 90 -10.57 13.88 -8.60
C ILE A 90 -11.12 13.68 -10.01
N ARG A 91 -10.75 14.55 -10.96
CA ARG A 91 -11.18 14.38 -12.36
C ARG A 91 -10.67 13.08 -12.97
N LEU A 92 -9.42 12.72 -12.71
CA LEU A 92 -8.83 11.50 -13.23
C LEU A 92 -9.48 10.24 -12.65
N PHE A 93 -9.77 10.23 -11.34
CA PHE A 93 -10.23 9.02 -10.64
C PHE A 93 -11.75 8.89 -10.53
N ASP A 94 -12.51 9.97 -10.33
CA ASP A 94 -13.97 9.91 -10.15
C ASP A 94 -14.76 9.99 -11.48
N ASN A 95 -14.35 9.18 -12.46
CA ASN A 95 -14.78 9.20 -13.86
C ASN A 95 -16.28 9.04 -14.13
N TYR A 96 -17.06 8.51 -13.18
CA TYR A 96 -18.51 8.34 -13.39
C TYR A 96 -19.30 9.66 -13.37
N ASN A 97 -18.75 10.75 -12.81
CA ASN A 97 -19.44 12.05 -12.72
C ASN A 97 -18.54 13.28 -12.90
N SER A 98 -17.20 13.14 -12.94
CA SER A 98 -16.27 14.26 -12.76
C SER A 98 -16.09 15.17 -13.99
N SER A 99 -16.21 14.65 -15.21
CA SER A 99 -16.07 15.44 -16.44
C SER A 99 -17.17 16.49 -16.60
N ASN A 100 -18.33 16.27 -15.95
CA ASN A 100 -19.44 17.22 -15.83
C ASN A 100 -19.66 17.71 -14.38
N ALA A 101 -18.73 17.42 -13.46
CA ALA A 101 -18.90 17.83 -12.08
C ALA A 101 -18.83 19.35 -11.97
N THR A 102 -19.86 19.91 -11.36
CA THR A 102 -19.88 21.32 -10.98
C THR A 102 -18.79 21.61 -9.95
N GLU A 103 -18.38 22.87 -9.86
CA GLU A 103 -17.42 23.32 -8.85
C GLU A 103 -17.87 22.94 -7.43
N ASN A 104 -19.17 23.03 -7.14
CA ASN A 104 -19.74 22.65 -5.84
C ASN A 104 -19.57 21.15 -5.53
N GLN A 105 -19.66 20.27 -6.53
CA GLN A 105 -19.42 18.83 -6.34
C GLN A 105 -17.94 18.55 -6.05
N LEU A 106 -17.03 19.22 -6.77
CA LEU A 106 -15.60 19.14 -6.51
C LEU A 106 -15.26 19.62 -5.09
N GLU A 107 -15.84 20.74 -4.65
CA GLU A 107 -15.69 21.26 -3.29
C GLU A 107 -16.26 20.33 -2.22
N TRP A 108 -17.33 19.61 -2.50
CA TRP A 108 -17.87 18.60 -1.59
C TRP A 108 -16.92 17.41 -1.45
N TRP A 109 -16.38 16.89 -2.56
CA TRP A 109 -15.37 15.82 -2.53
C TRP A 109 -14.09 16.24 -1.82
N LEU A 110 -13.66 17.50 -1.97
CA LEU A 110 -12.52 18.07 -1.23
C LEU A 110 -12.74 18.04 0.29
N LYS A 111 -13.99 18.16 0.76
CA LYS A 111 -14.34 18.05 2.19
C LYS A 111 -14.41 16.60 2.69
N GLY A 112 -14.38 15.61 1.81
CA GLY A 112 -14.40 14.20 2.17
C GLY A 112 -13.18 13.78 3.01
N PRO A 113 -13.20 12.58 3.63
CA PRO A 113 -12.16 12.12 4.55
C PRO A 113 -10.85 11.67 3.87
N LEU A 114 -10.58 12.13 2.64
CA LEU A 114 -9.42 11.73 1.84
C LEU A 114 -8.16 12.44 2.30
N SER A 115 -7.07 11.70 2.45
CA SER A 115 -5.73 12.26 2.71
C SER A 115 -4.89 12.28 1.46
N LEU A 116 -4.00 13.26 1.42
CA LEU A 116 -2.97 13.40 0.40
C LEU A 116 -1.61 13.27 1.07
N TYR A 117 -0.76 12.42 0.50
CA TYR A 117 0.62 12.27 0.94
C TYR A 117 1.57 12.50 -0.22
N SER A 118 2.77 12.97 0.06
CA SER A 118 3.85 13.14 -0.92
C SER A 118 5.13 12.44 -0.49
N ILE A 119 5.90 11.98 -1.48
CA ILE A 119 7.29 11.53 -1.34
C ILE A 119 8.11 12.06 -2.51
N ARG A 120 9.43 12.07 -2.33
CA ARG A 120 10.39 12.22 -3.43
C ARG A 120 11.16 10.92 -3.59
N VAL A 121 11.04 10.27 -4.74
CA VAL A 121 11.65 8.95 -4.97
C VAL A 121 11.86 8.72 -6.48
N ASP A 122 12.88 7.95 -6.83
CA ASP A 122 13.14 7.46 -8.20
C ASP A 122 12.16 6.32 -8.54
N ILE A 123 10.89 6.66 -8.77
CA ILE A 123 9.78 5.69 -8.86
C ILE A 123 9.89 4.78 -10.08
N ASP A 124 10.58 5.22 -11.13
CA ASP A 124 10.80 4.48 -12.36
C ASP A 124 12.26 4.03 -12.58
N ASN A 125 13.08 4.10 -11.54
CA ASN A 125 14.47 3.61 -11.49
C ASN A 125 15.35 4.14 -12.64
N ASP A 126 15.13 5.38 -13.10
CA ASP A 126 15.90 6.03 -14.16
C ASP A 126 17.03 6.94 -13.65
N LYS A 127 17.18 7.05 -12.32
CA LYS A 127 18.10 7.91 -11.56
C LYS A 127 17.64 9.36 -11.39
N SER A 128 16.48 9.73 -11.93
CA SER A 128 15.76 10.96 -11.60
C SER A 128 14.98 10.78 -10.30
N VAL A 129 14.66 11.88 -9.62
CA VAL A 129 13.84 11.83 -8.41
C VAL A 129 12.52 12.54 -8.69
N ASP A 130 11.46 11.75 -8.81
CA ASP A 130 10.12 12.24 -9.03
C ASP A 130 9.44 12.65 -7.73
N ARG A 131 8.45 13.54 -7.86
CA ARG A 131 7.52 13.81 -6.78
C ARG A 131 6.27 12.96 -6.98
N VAL A 132 6.07 12.03 -6.06
CA VAL A 132 4.94 11.08 -6.09
C VAL A 132 3.92 11.49 -5.03
N ILE A 133 2.65 11.46 -5.42
CA ILE A 133 1.50 11.72 -4.58
C ILE A 133 0.71 10.44 -4.37
N ARG A 134 0.22 10.23 -3.15
CA ARG A 134 -0.69 9.15 -2.78
C ARG A 134 -2.02 9.74 -2.33
N TYR A 135 -3.10 9.31 -2.98
CA TYR A 135 -4.46 9.76 -2.70
C TYR A 135 -5.22 8.65 -1.97
N ASN A 136 -5.42 8.81 -0.66
CA ASN A 136 -5.79 7.70 0.22
C ASN A 136 -7.23 7.87 0.77
N LEU A 137 -8.04 6.82 0.58
CA LEU A 137 -9.41 6.69 1.08
C LEU A 137 -9.52 6.26 2.57
N HIS A 138 -8.38 5.97 3.23
CA HIS A 138 -8.22 5.46 4.61
C HIS A 138 -8.93 4.15 4.94
N SER A 139 -9.55 3.52 3.95
CA SER A 139 -10.09 2.18 4.06
C SER A 139 -9.06 1.20 3.50
N CYS A 140 -8.67 0.22 4.30
CA CYS A 140 -7.73 -0.84 3.95
C CYS A 140 -8.30 -2.19 4.42
N GLY A 141 -7.60 -3.30 4.14
CA GLY A 141 -8.03 -4.63 4.56
C GLY A 141 -9.07 -5.24 3.63
N ALA A 142 -9.69 -6.33 4.09
CA ALA A 142 -10.76 -7.04 3.37
C ALA A 142 -12.08 -6.22 3.24
N SER A 143 -12.05 -4.91 3.51
CA SER A 143 -13.18 -4.00 3.32
C SER A 143 -13.58 -3.90 1.84
N HIS A 144 -14.81 -3.47 1.57
CA HIS A 144 -15.34 -3.37 0.20
C HIS A 144 -15.03 -2.02 -0.50
N LEU A 145 -14.33 -1.10 0.16
CA LEU A 145 -14.16 0.28 -0.31
C LEU A 145 -12.75 0.80 0.02
N TYR A 146 -11.69 0.21 -0.55
CA TYR A 146 -10.30 0.61 -0.28
C TYR A 146 -9.63 1.26 -1.49
N ALA A 147 -8.85 2.32 -1.29
CA ALA A 147 -8.01 2.84 -2.37
C ALA A 147 -6.88 3.72 -1.84
N SER A 148 -5.73 3.55 -2.46
CA SER A 148 -4.54 4.36 -2.25
C SER A 148 -3.71 4.47 -3.54
N PRO A 149 -4.27 4.96 -4.66
CA PRO A 149 -3.51 5.16 -5.88
C PRO A 149 -2.33 6.12 -5.68
N ILE A 150 -1.26 5.86 -6.43
CA ILE A 150 -0.07 6.71 -6.51
C ILE A 150 0.04 7.35 -7.89
N MET A 151 0.58 8.56 -7.95
CA MET A 151 0.69 9.39 -9.15
C MET A 151 1.96 10.23 -9.13
N ILE A 152 2.45 10.61 -10.30
CA ILE A 152 3.57 11.55 -10.46
C ILE A 152 3.01 12.95 -10.71
N VAL A 153 3.60 13.94 -10.05
CA VAL A 153 3.24 15.36 -10.21
C VAL A 153 4.48 16.19 -10.49
N ASP A 154 4.29 17.39 -11.01
CA ASP A 154 5.38 18.34 -11.17
C ASP A 154 5.99 18.74 -9.81
N ASP A 155 7.23 19.22 -9.84
CA ASP A 155 7.95 19.63 -8.63
C ASP A 155 7.21 20.65 -7.78
N GLN A 156 6.39 21.51 -8.43
CA GLN A 156 5.63 22.55 -7.77
C GLN A 156 4.27 22.07 -7.22
N MET A 157 3.91 20.79 -7.42
CA MET A 157 2.62 20.20 -7.03
C MET A 157 1.41 20.97 -7.57
N LYS A 158 1.55 21.51 -8.78
CA LYS A 158 0.52 22.25 -9.51
C LYS A 158 -0.20 21.37 -10.54
N TYR A 159 0.51 20.44 -11.15
CA TYR A 159 0.03 19.66 -12.28
C TYR A 159 0.31 18.18 -12.08
N LEU A 160 -0.69 17.38 -12.45
CA LEU A 160 -0.55 15.94 -12.54
C LEU A 160 0.19 15.58 -13.84
N ASP A 161 1.25 14.78 -13.74
CA ASP A 161 1.88 14.20 -14.92
C ASP A 161 1.15 12.90 -15.27
N VAL A 162 0.15 13.03 -16.16
CA VAL A 162 -0.73 11.93 -16.53
C VAL A 162 0.02 10.83 -17.28
N GLU A 163 0.98 11.20 -18.13
CA GLU A 163 1.73 10.22 -18.92
C GLU A 163 2.72 9.45 -18.04
N ALA A 164 3.45 10.14 -17.17
CA ALA A 164 4.31 9.45 -16.20
C ALA A 164 3.49 8.57 -15.24
N SER A 165 2.35 9.08 -14.76
CA SER A 165 1.46 8.33 -13.85
C SER A 165 0.85 7.08 -14.48
N ARG A 166 0.62 7.06 -15.81
CA ARG A 166 0.04 5.92 -16.54
C ARG A 166 0.74 4.60 -16.21
N HIS A 167 2.06 4.65 -16.08
CA HIS A 167 2.88 3.47 -15.77
C HIS A 167 2.67 2.95 -14.35
N LEU A 168 2.22 3.79 -13.42
CA LEU A 168 1.94 3.37 -12.04
C LEU A 168 0.52 2.82 -11.86
N LEU A 169 -0.39 3.12 -12.79
CA LEU A 169 -1.79 2.71 -12.76
C LEU A 169 -1.98 1.32 -13.38
N GLN A 170 -1.69 0.28 -12.60
CA GLN A 170 -1.91 -1.13 -12.95
C GLN A 170 -3.36 -1.58 -12.76
N ASN A 171 -4.34 -0.80 -13.24
CA ASN A 171 -5.76 -1.13 -13.13
C ASN A 171 -6.25 -1.91 -14.37
N PRO A 172 -6.73 -3.16 -14.23
CA PRO A 172 -7.25 -3.93 -15.36
C PRO A 172 -8.51 -3.34 -16.00
N PHE A 173 -9.22 -2.46 -15.28
CA PHE A 173 -10.42 -1.77 -15.78
C PHE A 173 -10.12 -0.43 -16.46
N GLY A 174 -8.85 -0.02 -16.51
CA GLY A 174 -8.43 1.18 -17.22
C GLY A 174 -8.30 0.94 -18.73
N ASP A 175 -8.48 2.00 -19.52
CA ASP A 175 -8.17 2.02 -20.94
C ASP A 175 -7.55 3.37 -21.36
N ASN A 176 -7.36 3.59 -22.67
CA ASN A 176 -6.76 4.84 -23.17
C ASN A 176 -7.64 6.09 -22.95
N LYS A 177 -8.93 5.94 -22.69
CA LYS A 177 -9.89 7.01 -22.42
C LYS A 177 -10.15 7.18 -20.91
N ASP A 178 -10.07 6.10 -20.16
CA ASP A 178 -10.21 6.03 -18.71
C ASP A 178 -8.97 5.37 -18.10
N LEU A 179 -7.90 6.13 -17.92
CA LEU A 179 -6.63 5.60 -17.42
C LEU A 179 -6.72 5.05 -15.99
N ALA A 180 -7.60 5.64 -15.18
CA ALA A 180 -7.76 5.27 -13.79
C ALA A 180 -8.61 4.02 -13.62
N GLY A 181 -9.54 3.74 -14.54
CA GLY A 181 -10.55 2.70 -14.44
C GLY A 181 -11.35 2.79 -13.14
N ASN A 182 -11.79 1.64 -12.64
CA ASN A 182 -12.37 1.56 -11.29
C ASN A 182 -11.26 1.55 -10.24
N TRP A 183 -10.98 2.70 -9.64
CA TRP A 183 -9.88 2.88 -8.69
C TRP A 183 -10.21 2.49 -7.25
N LEU A 184 -11.46 2.11 -6.94
CA LEU A 184 -11.91 1.71 -5.59
C LEU A 184 -11.33 0.38 -5.10
N TYR A 185 -10.27 -0.11 -5.74
CA TYR A 185 -9.48 -1.28 -5.37
C TYR A 185 -7.96 -1.06 -5.57
N ALA A 186 -7.55 0.18 -5.86
CA ALA A 186 -6.17 0.55 -6.14
C ALA A 186 -5.31 0.65 -4.85
N MET A 187 -5.00 -0.47 -4.19
CA MET A 187 -4.25 -0.48 -2.91
C MET A 187 -2.74 -0.56 -3.08
N TYR A 188 -2.13 0.53 -3.53
CA TYR A 188 -0.68 0.61 -3.76
C TYR A 188 0.11 0.95 -2.51
N ASP A 189 1.33 0.41 -2.44
CA ASP A 189 2.38 0.82 -1.51
C ASP A 189 3.73 0.80 -2.23
N VAL A 190 4.69 1.58 -1.74
CA VAL A 190 6.02 1.75 -2.31
C VAL A 190 7.06 1.26 -1.31
N PHE A 191 8.05 0.51 -1.75
CA PHE A 191 9.20 0.10 -0.95
C PHE A 191 10.46 0.09 -1.81
N LEU A 192 11.62 0.06 -1.15
CA LEU A 192 12.90 -0.09 -1.82
C LEU A 192 13.55 -1.40 -1.41
N TYR A 193 14.25 -2.02 -2.36
CA TYR A 193 15.14 -3.16 -2.10
C TYR A 193 16.49 -2.88 -2.75
N LYS A 194 17.56 -2.87 -1.95
CA LYS A 194 18.93 -2.51 -2.37
C LYS A 194 18.98 -1.19 -3.16
N GLY A 195 18.18 -0.21 -2.72
CA GLY A 195 18.08 1.12 -3.33
C GLY A 195 17.20 1.24 -4.58
N GLN A 196 16.66 0.13 -5.10
CA GLN A 196 15.72 0.16 -6.23
C GLN A 196 14.28 0.24 -5.75
N VAL A 197 13.45 1.03 -6.43
CA VAL A 197 12.05 1.23 -6.06
C VAL A 197 11.18 0.16 -6.68
N TYR A 198 10.29 -0.36 -5.85
CA TYR A 198 9.22 -1.27 -6.22
C TYR A 198 7.92 -0.74 -5.63
N PHE A 199 6.81 -1.14 -6.24
CA PHE A 199 5.50 -0.93 -5.65
C PHE A 199 4.69 -2.20 -5.79
N ASP A 200 3.78 -2.40 -4.85
CA ASP A 200 2.92 -3.57 -4.87
C ASP A 200 1.46 -3.17 -4.66
N LYS A 201 0.58 -4.03 -5.15
CA LYS A 201 -0.85 -3.80 -5.24
C LYS A 201 -1.60 -5.09 -5.02
N TRP A 202 -2.66 -5.03 -4.22
CA TRP A 202 -3.61 -6.14 -4.11
C TRP A 202 -4.37 -6.33 -5.43
N SER A 203 -4.74 -7.58 -5.72
CA SER A 203 -5.53 -7.89 -6.91
C SER A 203 -6.92 -7.30 -6.83
N ASP A 204 -7.36 -6.67 -7.92
CA ASP A 204 -8.75 -6.20 -8.07
C ASP A 204 -9.68 -7.33 -8.53
N HIS A 205 -9.11 -8.49 -8.91
CA HIS A 205 -9.90 -9.59 -9.42
C HIS A 205 -10.51 -10.39 -8.26
N PHE A 206 -11.83 -10.56 -8.26
CA PHE A 206 -12.55 -11.22 -7.16
C PHE A 206 -12.02 -12.62 -6.81
N SER A 207 -11.67 -13.43 -7.81
CA SER A 207 -11.08 -14.76 -7.60
C SER A 207 -9.64 -14.75 -7.07
N GLN A 208 -9.01 -13.57 -7.02
CA GLN A 208 -7.64 -13.35 -6.57
C GLN A 208 -7.57 -12.37 -5.39
N LYS A 209 -8.64 -12.27 -4.57
CA LYS A 209 -8.72 -11.35 -3.41
C LYS A 209 -7.50 -11.38 -2.49
N TYR A 210 -6.80 -12.52 -2.38
CA TYR A 210 -5.62 -12.70 -1.54
C TYR A 210 -4.29 -12.66 -2.29
N TYR A 211 -4.28 -12.13 -3.52
CA TYR A 211 -3.08 -12.00 -4.32
C TYR A 211 -2.51 -10.59 -4.21
N LEU A 212 -1.21 -10.52 -3.98
CA LEU A 212 -0.41 -9.31 -3.96
C LEU A 212 0.54 -9.34 -5.14
N HIS A 213 0.46 -8.34 -6.00
CA HIS A 213 1.25 -8.20 -7.21
C HIS A 213 2.33 -7.16 -6.97
N VAL A 214 3.58 -7.50 -7.24
CA VAL A 214 4.73 -6.60 -7.09
C VAL A 214 5.21 -6.19 -8.47
N PHE A 215 5.40 -4.89 -8.64
CA PHE A 215 5.78 -4.27 -9.90
C PHE A 215 7.08 -3.50 -9.75
N LYS A 216 7.76 -3.37 -10.89
CA LYS A 216 8.89 -2.48 -11.06
C LYS A 216 8.65 -1.66 -12.32
N THR A 217 8.87 -0.35 -12.24
CA THR A 217 8.95 0.50 -13.42
C THR A 217 10.41 0.78 -13.73
N GLU A 218 10.78 0.61 -14.99
CA GLU A 218 12.09 0.98 -15.54
C GLU A 218 11.89 1.64 -16.91
N LYS A 219 12.43 2.86 -17.10
CA LYS A 219 12.40 3.57 -18.39
C LYS A 219 10.99 3.67 -18.98
N GLY A 220 10.01 4.09 -18.16
CA GLY A 220 8.61 4.18 -18.58
C GLY A 220 7.94 2.84 -18.91
N THR A 221 8.49 1.70 -18.48
CA THR A 221 7.85 0.39 -18.65
C THR A 221 7.65 -0.27 -17.29
N THR A 222 6.41 -0.63 -16.99
CA THR A 222 6.07 -1.35 -15.77
C THR A 222 5.94 -2.83 -16.04
N GLN A 223 6.61 -3.63 -15.22
CA GLN A 223 6.54 -5.08 -15.28
C GLN A 223 6.21 -5.65 -13.90
N GLU A 224 5.30 -6.63 -13.87
CA GLU A 224 5.06 -7.43 -12.68
C GLU A 224 6.23 -8.41 -12.48
N VAL A 225 6.97 -8.23 -11.39
CA VAL A 225 8.17 -9.00 -11.05
C VAL A 225 7.86 -10.22 -10.19
N CYS A 226 6.82 -10.16 -9.35
CA CYS A 226 6.30 -11.32 -8.64
C CYS A 226 4.83 -11.19 -8.27
N THR A 227 4.26 -12.35 -7.96
CA THR A 227 2.92 -12.49 -7.42
C THR A 227 3.00 -13.35 -6.16
N LEU A 228 2.41 -12.86 -5.08
CA LEU A 228 2.31 -13.55 -3.81
C LEU A 228 0.83 -13.88 -3.56
N LYS A 229 0.56 -14.98 -2.87
CA LYS A 229 -0.77 -15.37 -2.41
C LYS A 229 -0.75 -15.50 -0.90
N PHE A 230 -1.66 -14.83 -0.22
CA PHE A 230 -1.92 -15.07 1.20
C PHE A 230 -2.83 -16.28 1.39
N GLU A 231 -2.48 -17.14 2.35
CA GLU A 231 -3.20 -18.37 2.69
C GLU A 231 -3.41 -18.43 4.19
N PHE A 232 -4.65 -18.65 4.62
CA PHE A 232 -4.97 -18.86 6.04
C PHE A 232 -4.46 -20.23 6.51
N TYR A 233 -4.05 -20.31 7.76
CA TYR A 233 -3.85 -21.62 8.38
C TYR A 233 -5.20 -22.34 8.52
N PRO A 234 -5.20 -23.69 8.53
CA PRO A 234 -6.42 -24.46 8.69
C PRO A 234 -7.22 -24.02 9.94
N GLY A 235 -8.44 -23.54 9.73
CA GLY A 235 -9.35 -23.12 10.81
C GLY A 235 -9.40 -21.60 11.09
N GLU A 236 -8.47 -20.81 10.53
CA GLU A 236 -8.40 -19.35 10.75
C GLU A 236 -9.29 -18.54 9.78
N GLU A 237 -9.77 -19.13 8.69
CA GLU A 237 -10.57 -18.44 7.66
C GLU A 237 -11.95 -17.93 8.15
N LYS A 238 -12.40 -18.37 9.33
CA LYS A 238 -13.74 -18.09 9.86
C LYS A 238 -13.77 -17.16 11.08
N ARG A 239 -12.62 -16.65 11.51
CA ARG A 239 -12.54 -15.68 12.62
C ARG A 239 -12.93 -14.27 12.18
#